data_AF-A0A251XAV5-F1
#
_entry.id   AF-A0A251XAV5-F1
#
_cell.length_a   1.000
_cell.length_b   1.000
_cell.length_c   1.000
_cell.angle_alpha   90.00
_cell.angle_beta   90.00
_cell.angle_gamma   90.00
#
_symmetry.space_group_name_H-M   'P 1'
#
loop_
_entity.id
_entity.type
_entity.pdbx_description
1 polymer ?
#
loop_
_entity_poly.entity_id
_entity_poly.type
_entity_poly.pdbx_seq_one_letter_code
_entity_poly.pdbx_strand_id
1 'polypeptide(L)'
;MPQSLNYQFLFLFDRQRTVGSRHIKEPEHLPINEDQVNKNTPPTEAVGYPDGNKRLFRLHIPAAKCHQDMQQLLLDSWRKVSAEYEKCRIADTVTLHTSLGNESETLLLSVAVLIIDDELKAADHTVTLPLYDVEKKEKTGDCHYEPDNKALFELTPADFSLKNPVTFIEFNPEFKPKAFTASFAEKDKWQLSFKVHDEPCLIALKAEEDSNYIAFSIYGLARHDITTEKNQELNAQLEEFLLFGKDNLGYSALMFLLNPIMTQHRQYNKIDTAAHKLDHHLRRVNAHYGNVSDAELYCKTREQLEHELHEMKSLISRASYELGRIPQAIETLHINRRILLERLHIVNKHGADVWRFDWQWEDEALTALQQQQFSDGKPTASARPLLLNQFDYGIENLRNQQQYIEGKLTHLRGSIERWELALEQQKLELYEKLGHLGHGIIFLVALAEMGHVLHGAAKGSHGAEVTDGGHHWYQPALDLLHWFDSSTLVHILASILQSPTLFLLLVLIILFPVGKAWWRFSYRRRLARKKYKALRHRPE
;
A
#
# COMPACT_ATOMS: atom_id res chain seq x y z
N MET A 1 12.67 -50.07 0.49
CA MET A 1 13.49 -48.99 -0.10
C MET A 1 13.16 -47.73 0.67
N PRO A 2 14.13 -46.98 1.20
CA PRO A 2 13.79 -45.75 1.90
C PRO A 2 13.24 -44.77 0.86
N GLN A 3 12.02 -44.27 1.10
CA GLN A 3 11.41 -43.23 0.29
C GLN A 3 12.34 -42.01 0.31
N SER A 4 12.72 -41.57 -0.88
CA SER A 4 13.53 -40.38 -1.18
C SER A 4 12.87 -39.07 -0.79
N LEU A 5 11.56 -39.10 -0.52
CA LEU A 5 10.74 -37.95 -0.19
C LEU A 5 11.11 -37.31 1.16
N ASN A 6 11.41 -36.01 1.13
CA ASN A 6 11.80 -35.24 2.30
C ASN A 6 11.16 -33.84 2.26
N TYR A 7 10.59 -33.42 3.40
CA TYR A 7 10.02 -32.08 3.56
C TYR A 7 10.83 -31.26 4.56
N GLN A 8 11.06 -30.01 4.18
CA GLN A 8 11.71 -29.04 5.06
C GLN A 8 10.89 -27.76 5.14
N PHE A 9 10.61 -27.34 6.37
CA PHE A 9 9.97 -26.07 6.64
C PHE A 9 11.01 -25.02 6.98
N LEU A 10 10.88 -23.86 6.37
CA LEU A 10 11.78 -22.72 6.50
C LEU A 10 10.99 -21.52 7.00
N PHE A 11 11.34 -21.00 8.18
CA PHE A 11 10.69 -19.82 8.74
C PHE A 11 11.70 -18.67 8.81
N LEU A 12 11.43 -17.59 8.06
CA LEU A 12 12.28 -16.42 7.99
C LEU A 12 11.76 -15.31 8.91
N PHE A 13 12.58 -14.83 9.84
CA PHE A 13 12.22 -13.79 10.82
C PHE A 13 12.89 -12.44 10.52
N ASP A 14 12.25 -11.37 11.00
CA ASP A 14 12.82 -10.02 11.02
C ASP A 14 13.78 -9.85 12.19
N ARG A 15 14.81 -9.04 11.98
CA ARG A 15 15.78 -8.74 13.05
C ARG A 15 15.26 -7.72 14.04
N GLN A 16 14.43 -6.81 13.56
CA GLN A 16 13.84 -5.75 14.37
C GLN A 16 12.59 -5.22 13.70
N ARG A 17 11.58 -4.91 14.49
CA ARG A 17 10.35 -4.29 14.01
C ARG A 17 9.80 -3.33 15.04
N THR A 18 9.42 -2.15 14.57
CA THR A 18 8.66 -1.21 15.40
C THR A 18 7.18 -1.40 15.15
N VAL A 19 6.40 -1.63 16.20
CA VAL A 19 4.94 -1.78 16.16
C VAL A 19 4.33 -0.80 17.16
N GLY A 20 3.70 0.26 16.64
CA GLY A 20 3.27 1.39 17.46
C GLY A 20 4.46 2.05 18.17
N SER A 21 4.41 2.16 19.50
CA SER A 21 5.52 2.66 20.32
C SER A 21 6.53 1.58 20.74
N ARG A 22 6.27 0.31 20.43
CA ARG A 22 7.13 -0.81 20.85
C ARG A 22 8.16 -1.09 19.78
N HIS A 23 9.41 -1.26 20.20
CA HIS A 23 10.50 -1.71 19.34
C HIS A 23 10.87 -3.14 19.72
N ILE A 24 10.52 -4.08 18.85
CA ILE A 24 10.77 -5.50 19.02
C ILE A 24 12.08 -5.83 18.31
N LYS A 25 13.02 -6.45 19.02
CA LYS A 25 14.29 -6.93 18.45
C LYS A 25 14.35 -8.46 18.51
N GLU A 26 15.11 -9.03 17.59
CA GLU A 26 15.54 -10.42 17.64
C GLU A 26 16.26 -10.71 18.96
N PRO A 27 16.05 -11.89 19.57
CA PRO A 27 16.81 -12.35 20.74
C PRO A 27 18.32 -12.26 20.51
N GLU A 28 19.07 -11.76 21.50
CA GLU A 28 20.52 -11.67 21.46
C GLU A 28 21.15 -13.08 21.43
N HIS A 29 20.56 -14.02 22.16
CA HIS A 29 20.99 -15.41 22.22
C HIS A 29 19.89 -16.36 21.76
N LEU A 30 20.06 -16.92 20.57
CA LEU A 30 19.38 -18.14 20.16
C LEU A 30 20.30 -19.31 20.53
N PRO A 31 19.82 -20.42 21.11
CA PRO A 31 20.64 -21.56 21.46
C PRO A 31 21.19 -22.15 20.17
N ILE A 32 22.41 -21.77 19.82
CA ILE A 32 23.18 -22.48 18.82
C ILE A 32 23.41 -23.84 19.46
N ASN A 33 22.80 -24.88 18.89
CA ASN A 33 23.08 -26.23 19.33
C ASN A 33 24.46 -26.60 18.77
N GLU A 34 25.52 -26.02 19.36
CA GLU A 34 26.92 -26.15 18.92
C GLU A 34 27.35 -27.62 18.86
N ASP A 35 26.74 -28.46 19.71
CA ASP A 35 26.95 -29.92 19.72
C ASP A 35 26.34 -30.66 18.52
N GLN A 36 25.42 -30.03 17.77
CA GLN A 36 24.83 -30.59 16.54
C GLN A 36 25.46 -30.03 15.26
N VAL A 37 26.06 -28.84 15.29
CA VAL A 37 26.83 -28.29 14.16
C VAL A 37 28.11 -29.12 13.90
N ASN A 38 28.67 -29.73 14.95
CA ASN A 38 29.90 -30.53 14.88
C ASN A 38 29.69 -32.03 14.56
N LYS A 39 28.45 -32.51 14.41
CA LYS A 39 28.19 -33.92 14.10
C LYS A 39 27.48 -33.98 12.75
N ASN A 40 28.05 -34.74 11.81
CA ASN A 40 27.49 -35.08 10.48
C ASN A 40 26.16 -35.87 10.55
N THR A 41 25.37 -35.70 11.62
CA THR A 41 24.10 -36.37 11.82
C THR A 41 23.00 -35.40 11.41
N PRO A 42 22.16 -35.72 10.41
CA PRO A 42 21.07 -34.84 10.01
C PRO A 42 20.17 -34.59 11.23
N PRO A 43 19.82 -33.32 11.53
CA PRO A 43 18.99 -32.99 12.68
C PRO A 43 17.62 -33.64 12.49
N THR A 44 17.43 -34.81 13.10
CA THR A 44 16.16 -35.48 13.15
C THR A 44 15.36 -34.75 14.22
N GLU A 45 14.34 -34.02 13.78
CA GLU A 45 13.38 -33.29 14.63
C GLU A 45 13.92 -32.07 15.42
N ALA A 46 15.17 -31.64 15.22
CA ALA A 46 15.72 -30.45 15.88
C ALA A 46 15.45 -29.17 15.07
N VAL A 47 14.97 -28.14 15.77
CA VAL A 47 14.87 -26.77 15.27
C VAL A 47 16.29 -26.22 15.16
N GLY A 48 16.83 -26.16 13.94
CA GLY A 48 18.21 -25.75 13.69
C GLY A 48 18.30 -24.43 12.92
N TYR A 49 19.42 -23.72 13.13
CA TYR A 49 19.82 -22.57 12.31
C TYR A 49 20.77 -23.06 11.23
N PRO A 50 20.41 -23.02 9.95
CA PRO A 50 21.40 -23.17 8.89
C PRO A 50 22.45 -22.06 9.06
N ASP A 51 23.72 -22.45 9.16
CA ASP A 51 24.86 -21.56 8.88
C ASP A 51 25.03 -20.34 9.79
N GLY A 52 24.56 -20.42 11.04
CA GLY A 52 24.61 -19.29 11.99
C GLY A 52 23.69 -18.11 11.62
N ASN A 53 22.83 -18.26 10.60
CA ASN A 53 21.82 -17.27 10.29
C ASN A 53 20.60 -17.46 11.22
N LYS A 54 20.64 -16.75 12.36
CA LYS A 54 19.61 -16.68 13.41
C LYS A 54 18.17 -16.43 12.91
N ARG A 55 18.02 -15.94 11.67
CA ARG A 55 16.74 -15.58 11.07
C ARG A 55 15.99 -16.73 10.43
N LEU A 56 16.63 -17.87 10.18
CA LEU A 56 16.06 -18.96 9.40
C LEU A 56 15.97 -20.22 10.25
N PHE A 57 14.75 -20.62 10.59
CA PHE A 57 14.51 -21.87 11.30
C PHE A 57 14.21 -22.97 10.30
N ARG A 58 14.94 -24.09 10.42
CA ARG A 58 14.74 -25.29 9.61
C ARG A 58 14.18 -26.41 10.47
N LEU A 59 13.11 -27.05 9.98
CA LEU A 59 12.59 -28.29 10.54
C LEU A 59 12.54 -29.37 9.45
N HIS A 60 13.18 -30.50 9.71
CA HIS A 60 13.16 -31.68 8.85
C HIS A 60 12.06 -32.65 9.28
N ILE A 61 11.24 -33.11 8.33
CA ILE A 61 10.19 -34.09 8.55
C ILE A 61 10.50 -35.38 7.77
N PRO A 62 10.70 -36.53 8.46
CA PRO A 62 10.97 -37.80 7.80
C PRO A 62 9.81 -38.29 6.92
N ALA A 63 10.13 -38.95 5.81
CA ALA A 63 9.19 -39.51 4.82
C ALA A 63 8.02 -40.30 5.42
N ALA A 64 8.25 -41.03 6.51
CA ALA A 64 7.27 -41.93 7.14
C ALA A 64 6.01 -41.23 7.68
N LYS A 65 6.03 -39.91 7.87
CA LYS A 65 4.88 -39.12 8.35
C LYS A 65 4.05 -38.50 7.22
N CYS A 66 4.43 -38.64 5.95
CA CYS A 66 4.15 -37.58 4.98
C CYS A 66 3.10 -37.81 3.89
N HIS A 67 1.91 -38.32 4.22
CA HIS A 67 0.82 -38.34 3.23
C HIS A 67 -0.55 -37.89 3.72
N GLN A 68 -0.74 -37.50 4.99
CA GLN A 68 -2.10 -37.27 5.49
C GLN A 68 -2.48 -35.84 5.86
N ASP A 69 -1.55 -34.92 6.17
CA ASP A 69 -1.95 -33.52 6.37
C ASP A 69 -0.78 -32.52 6.38
N MET A 70 -0.48 -31.90 5.22
CA MET A 70 0.55 -30.85 5.11
C MET A 70 0.22 -29.62 5.98
N GLN A 71 -1.06 -29.33 6.20
CA GLN A 71 -1.50 -28.22 7.05
C GLN A 71 -1.16 -28.51 8.51
N GLN A 72 -1.45 -29.73 8.97
CA GLN A 72 -1.08 -30.15 10.33
C GLN A 72 0.44 -30.13 10.53
N LEU A 73 1.21 -30.61 9.54
CA LEU A 73 2.68 -30.58 9.61
C LEU A 73 3.21 -29.14 9.69
N LEU A 74 2.66 -28.23 8.88
CA LEU A 74 3.00 -26.81 8.94
C LEU A 74 2.65 -26.19 10.29
N LEU A 75 1.48 -26.52 10.84
CA LEU A 75 1.02 -26.04 12.14
C LEU A 75 1.92 -26.51 13.29
N ASP A 76 2.24 -27.80 13.32
CA ASP A 76 3.09 -28.39 14.34
C ASP A 76 4.52 -27.82 14.26
N SER A 77 5.01 -27.61 13.04
CA SER A 77 6.29 -26.96 12.79
C SER A 77 6.31 -25.52 13.32
N TRP A 78 5.26 -24.76 13.02
CA TRP A 78 5.09 -23.39 13.51
C TRP A 78 5.04 -23.34 15.04
N ARG A 79 4.27 -24.21 15.68
CA ARG A 79 4.17 -24.29 17.15
C ARG A 79 5.52 -24.55 17.80
N LYS A 80 6.32 -25.47 17.24
CA LYS A 80 7.68 -25.76 17.73
C LYS A 80 8.62 -24.56 17.58
N VAL A 81 8.68 -23.96 16.39
CA VAL A 81 9.55 -22.81 16.11
C VAL A 81 9.16 -21.60 16.96
N SER A 82 7.86 -21.31 17.07
CA SER A 82 7.33 -20.21 17.88
C SER A 82 7.66 -20.40 19.37
N ALA A 83 7.53 -21.62 19.90
CA ALA A 83 7.89 -21.93 21.28
C ALA A 83 9.39 -21.76 21.55
N GLU A 84 10.26 -22.23 20.66
CA GLU A 84 11.71 -22.04 20.80
C GLU A 84 12.10 -20.56 20.72
N TYR A 85 11.56 -19.83 19.75
CA TYR A 85 11.80 -18.39 19.62
C TYR A 85 11.43 -17.63 20.90
N GLU A 86 10.28 -17.96 21.49
CA GLU A 86 9.78 -17.29 22.69
C GLU A 86 10.59 -17.64 23.95
N LYS A 87 11.07 -18.89 24.08
CA LYS A 87 11.98 -19.29 25.17
C LYS A 87 13.25 -18.44 25.17
N CYS A 88 13.87 -18.23 24.01
CA CYS A 88 15.09 -17.46 23.87
C CYS A 88 14.90 -16.00 24.31
N ARG A 89 13.76 -15.44 23.91
CA ARG A 89 13.43 -14.04 24.20
C ARG A 89 13.13 -13.79 25.68
N ILE A 90 12.46 -14.73 26.35
CA ILE A 90 12.21 -14.66 27.81
C ILE A 90 13.55 -14.71 28.56
N ALA A 91 14.51 -15.51 28.10
CA ALA A 91 15.84 -15.56 28.71
C ALA A 91 16.59 -14.22 28.61
N ASP A 92 16.42 -13.47 27.52
CA ASP A 92 17.04 -12.15 27.31
C ASP A 92 16.34 -11.02 28.09
N THR A 93 15.08 -11.19 28.50
CA THR A 93 14.26 -10.15 29.16
C THR A 93 13.94 -10.51 30.61
N VAL A 94 14.90 -10.34 31.50
CA VAL A 94 14.88 -10.73 32.93
C VAL A 94 13.70 -10.15 33.77
N THR A 95 12.84 -9.25 33.25
CA THR A 95 11.91 -8.48 34.14
C THR A 95 10.48 -8.20 33.70
N LEU A 96 9.96 -8.68 32.55
CA LEU A 96 8.58 -8.31 32.14
C LEU A 96 7.71 -9.50 31.69
N HIS A 97 7.21 -10.25 32.66
CA HIS A 97 6.27 -11.36 32.46
C HIS A 97 4.79 -10.97 32.21
N THR A 98 4.51 -9.73 31.81
CA THR A 98 3.12 -9.27 31.65
C THR A 98 2.80 -8.91 30.20
N SER A 99 1.98 -9.76 29.56
CA SER A 99 1.26 -9.54 28.29
C SER A 99 2.05 -9.52 26.98
N LEU A 100 2.98 -10.45 26.82
CA LEU A 100 3.59 -10.74 25.52
C LEU A 100 2.61 -11.60 24.71
N GLY A 101 1.82 -10.97 23.83
CA GLY A 101 1.14 -11.71 22.75
C GLY A 101 2.18 -12.38 21.83
N ASN A 102 1.76 -13.20 20.85
CA ASN A 102 2.67 -13.89 19.91
C ASN A 102 3.54 -12.89 19.11
N GLU A 103 4.64 -12.41 19.70
CA GLU A 103 5.61 -11.49 19.08
C GLU A 103 6.43 -12.20 18.00
N SER A 104 6.62 -13.52 18.12
CA SER A 104 7.17 -14.40 17.08
C SER A 104 6.42 -14.22 15.75
N GLU A 105 5.09 -14.16 15.79
CA GLU A 105 4.29 -13.93 14.59
C GLU A 105 4.43 -12.51 14.05
N THR A 106 4.74 -11.54 14.90
CA THR A 106 4.94 -10.13 14.48
C THR A 106 6.26 -9.95 13.74
N LEU A 107 7.22 -10.85 13.99
CA LEU A 107 8.53 -10.88 13.34
C LEU A 107 8.63 -11.88 12.19
N LEU A 108 7.72 -12.85 12.07
CA LEU A 108 7.74 -13.83 10.99
C LEU A 108 7.52 -13.17 9.62
N LEU A 109 8.50 -13.20 8.73
CA LEU A 109 8.41 -12.56 7.42
C LEU A 109 7.89 -13.47 6.32
N SER A 110 8.30 -14.73 6.34
CA SER A 110 7.98 -15.67 5.29
C SER A 110 8.12 -17.10 5.78
N VAL A 111 7.33 -17.98 5.18
CA VAL A 111 7.38 -19.42 5.38
C VAL A 111 7.56 -20.08 4.03
N ALA A 112 8.55 -20.96 3.91
CA ALA A 112 8.72 -21.79 2.73
C ALA A 112 8.69 -23.27 3.06
N VAL A 113 8.13 -24.06 2.15
CA VAL A 113 8.19 -25.52 2.18
C VAL A 113 9.09 -25.97 1.05
N LEU A 114 10.11 -26.76 1.36
CA LEU A 114 10.96 -27.42 0.37
C LEU A 114 10.59 -28.90 0.32
N ILE A 115 10.14 -29.35 -0.84
CA ILE A 115 9.85 -30.75 -1.16
C ILE A 115 11.03 -31.29 -1.94
N ILE A 116 11.67 -32.34 -1.42
CA ILE A 116 12.78 -33.01 -2.09
C ILE A 116 12.28 -34.40 -2.44
N ASP A 117 12.30 -34.74 -3.73
CA ASP A 117 11.88 -36.04 -4.22
C ASP A 117 12.70 -36.42 -5.47
N ASP A 118 12.55 -37.67 -5.92
CA ASP A 118 13.17 -38.14 -7.16
C ASP A 118 12.48 -37.49 -8.36
N GLU A 119 11.15 -37.44 -8.33
CA GLU A 119 10.32 -36.82 -9.36
C GLU A 119 9.22 -35.95 -8.72
N LEU A 120 8.99 -34.76 -9.26
CA LEU A 120 7.96 -33.83 -8.79
C LEU A 120 6.82 -33.74 -9.79
N LYS A 121 5.90 -34.72 -9.75
CA LYS A 121 4.69 -34.73 -10.57
C LYS A 121 3.54 -34.01 -9.85
N ALA A 122 2.75 -33.23 -10.60
CA ALA A 122 1.60 -32.51 -10.05
C ALA A 122 0.59 -33.43 -9.34
N ALA A 123 0.35 -34.62 -9.90
CA ALA A 123 -0.57 -35.60 -9.32
C ALA A 123 -0.19 -36.05 -7.90
N ASP A 124 1.11 -36.05 -7.57
CA ASP A 124 1.64 -36.64 -6.34
C ASP A 124 1.95 -35.57 -5.27
N HIS A 125 2.24 -34.33 -5.68
CA HIS A 125 2.78 -33.28 -4.79
C HIS A 125 1.89 -32.04 -4.63
N THR A 126 0.62 -32.09 -5.07
CA THR A 126 -0.28 -30.94 -4.91
C THR A 126 -0.53 -30.64 -3.42
N VAL A 127 -0.11 -29.46 -2.96
CA VAL A 127 -0.39 -28.99 -1.60
C VAL A 127 -1.61 -28.09 -1.61
N THR A 128 -2.56 -28.33 -0.71
CA THR A 128 -3.78 -27.52 -0.62
C THR A 128 -3.82 -26.75 0.69
N LEU A 129 -4.13 -25.45 0.64
CA LEU A 129 -4.39 -24.59 1.81
C LEU A 129 -5.78 -23.95 1.71
N PRO A 130 -6.52 -23.82 2.82
CA PRO A 130 -7.83 -23.21 2.78
C PRO A 130 -7.73 -21.69 2.65
N LEU A 131 -8.62 -21.11 1.84
CA LEU A 131 -8.83 -19.67 1.73
C LEU A 131 -9.91 -19.23 2.73
N TYR A 132 -9.65 -18.14 3.45
CA TYR A 132 -10.56 -17.63 4.47
C TYR A 132 -10.81 -16.13 4.32
N ASP A 133 -12.06 -15.73 4.60
CA ASP A 133 -12.47 -14.34 4.77
C ASP A 133 -12.42 -14.01 6.27
N VAL A 134 -11.54 -13.06 6.64
CA VAL A 134 -11.34 -12.65 8.04
C VAL A 134 -12.58 -11.95 8.61
N GLU A 135 -13.32 -11.22 7.78
CA GLU A 135 -14.50 -10.45 8.22
C GLU A 135 -15.68 -11.37 8.48
N LYS A 136 -15.90 -12.35 7.58
CA LYS A 136 -16.98 -13.33 7.70
C LYS A 136 -16.62 -14.53 8.57
N LYS A 137 -15.32 -14.74 8.84
CA LYS A 137 -14.76 -15.91 9.55
C LYS A 137 -15.17 -17.24 8.92
N GLU A 138 -15.27 -17.28 7.60
CA GLU A 138 -15.73 -18.45 6.84
C GLU A 138 -14.71 -18.85 5.77
N LYS A 139 -14.63 -20.16 5.49
CA LYS A 139 -13.82 -20.72 4.41
C LYS A 139 -14.43 -20.36 3.07
N THR A 140 -13.72 -19.54 2.28
CA THR A 140 -14.17 -19.05 0.97
C THR A 140 -13.70 -19.90 -0.20
N GLY A 141 -12.73 -20.79 -0.01
CA GLY A 141 -12.14 -21.57 -1.10
C GLY A 141 -10.94 -22.40 -0.67
N ASP A 142 -10.19 -22.86 -1.67
CA ASP A 142 -8.94 -23.57 -1.51
C ASP A 142 -7.90 -23.02 -2.50
N CYS A 143 -6.63 -23.02 -2.09
CA CYS A 143 -5.49 -22.73 -2.94
C CYS A 143 -4.71 -24.02 -3.14
N HIS A 144 -4.50 -24.42 -4.39
CA HIS A 144 -3.69 -25.56 -4.76
C HIS A 144 -2.33 -25.09 -5.24
N TYR A 145 -1.27 -25.67 -4.70
CA TYR A 145 0.10 -25.42 -5.12
C TYR A 145 0.54 -26.61 -5.94
N GLU A 146 0.80 -26.38 -7.22
CA GLU A 146 1.24 -27.39 -8.17
C GLU A 146 2.65 -27.08 -8.68
N PRO A 147 3.50 -28.09 -8.92
CA PRO A 147 4.85 -27.88 -9.43
C PRO A 147 4.81 -27.17 -10.79
N ASP A 148 5.61 -26.12 -10.97
CA ASP A 148 5.76 -25.48 -12.27
C ASP A 148 6.49 -26.41 -13.25
N ASN A 149 6.15 -26.28 -14.53
CA ASN A 149 6.82 -26.97 -15.62
C ASN A 149 8.20 -26.39 -15.94
N LYS A 150 8.60 -25.29 -15.29
CA LYS A 150 9.85 -24.57 -15.54
C LYS A 150 10.74 -24.54 -14.30
N ALA A 151 11.98 -25.00 -14.45
CA ALA A 151 12.99 -24.89 -13.41
C ALA A 151 13.45 -23.43 -13.22
N LEU A 152 13.53 -23.00 -11.97
CA LEU A 152 14.17 -21.74 -11.59
C LEU A 152 15.67 -21.79 -11.88
N PHE A 153 16.30 -22.92 -11.60
CA PHE A 153 17.66 -23.26 -12.00
C PHE A 153 17.84 -24.78 -12.10
N GLU A 154 18.88 -25.19 -12.81
CA GLU A 154 19.29 -26.59 -12.94
C GLU A 154 20.69 -26.78 -12.38
N LEU A 155 20.96 -28.01 -11.95
CA LEU A 155 22.20 -28.41 -11.30
C LEU A 155 22.71 -29.68 -11.96
N THR A 156 23.95 -29.62 -12.46
CA THR A 156 24.66 -30.77 -13.02
C THR A 156 25.94 -31.02 -12.23
N PRO A 157 26.33 -32.28 -12.00
CA PRO A 157 27.66 -32.60 -11.49
C PRO A 157 28.72 -32.01 -12.42
N ALA A 158 29.83 -31.55 -11.86
CA ALA A 158 30.93 -30.99 -12.66
C ALA A 158 31.52 -32.01 -13.66
N ASP A 159 31.42 -33.31 -13.34
CA ASP A 159 31.88 -34.42 -14.17
C ASP A 159 30.83 -34.93 -15.18
N PHE A 160 29.65 -34.30 -15.24
CA PHE A 160 28.52 -34.69 -16.11
C PHE A 160 28.07 -36.15 -15.94
N SER A 161 28.27 -36.71 -14.74
CA SER A 161 27.93 -38.11 -14.46
C SER A 161 26.42 -38.39 -14.42
N LEU A 162 25.59 -37.37 -14.19
CA LEU A 162 24.13 -37.48 -14.24
C LEU A 162 23.59 -37.26 -15.66
N LYS A 163 22.68 -38.14 -16.07
CA LYS A 163 22.00 -38.06 -17.37
C LYS A 163 20.97 -36.93 -17.41
N ASN A 164 20.26 -36.73 -16.30
CA ASN A 164 19.28 -35.66 -16.13
C ASN A 164 19.76 -34.70 -15.03
N PRO A 165 19.62 -33.38 -15.23
CA PRO A 165 20.00 -32.41 -14.22
C PRO A 165 19.06 -32.47 -13.02
N VAL A 166 19.58 -32.12 -11.85
CA VAL A 166 18.77 -31.83 -10.68
C VAL A 166 18.06 -30.50 -10.95
N THR A 167 16.74 -30.45 -10.74
CA THR A 167 15.93 -29.28 -11.09
C THR A 167 15.33 -28.66 -9.83
N PHE A 168 15.46 -27.34 -9.71
CA PHE A 168 14.80 -26.58 -8.65
C PHE A 168 13.62 -25.81 -9.22
N ILE A 169 12.41 -26.09 -8.74
CA ILE A 169 11.15 -25.55 -9.26
C ILE A 169 10.40 -24.78 -8.17
N GLU A 170 9.61 -23.80 -8.58
CA GLU A 170 8.59 -23.18 -7.73
C GLU A 170 7.25 -23.89 -7.94
N PHE A 171 6.41 -23.94 -6.90
CA PHE A 171 5.04 -24.40 -7.03
C PHE A 171 4.12 -23.20 -7.18
N ASN A 172 3.39 -23.16 -8.29
CA ASN A 172 2.52 -22.05 -8.62
C ASN A 172 1.18 -22.18 -7.86
N PRO A 173 0.70 -21.10 -7.21
CA PRO A 173 -0.60 -21.11 -6.56
C PRO A 173 -1.75 -20.95 -7.57
N GLU A 174 -2.71 -21.86 -7.52
CA GLU A 174 -3.99 -21.79 -8.22
C GLU A 174 -5.14 -21.61 -7.21
N PHE A 175 -5.84 -20.49 -7.29
CA PHE A 175 -6.92 -20.14 -6.36
C PHE A 175 -8.29 -20.61 -6.88
N LYS A 176 -8.97 -21.47 -6.11
CA LYS A 176 -10.30 -22.02 -6.42
C LYS A 176 -11.34 -21.56 -5.36
N PRO A 177 -11.98 -20.39 -5.54
CA PRO A 177 -13.02 -19.92 -4.62
C PRO A 177 -14.32 -20.74 -4.77
N LYS A 178 -14.98 -21.05 -3.64
CA LYS A 178 -16.27 -21.78 -3.58
C LYS A 178 -17.45 -20.97 -4.12
N ALA A 179 -17.41 -19.65 -3.94
CA ALA A 179 -18.41 -18.72 -4.47
C ALA A 179 -17.73 -17.79 -5.47
N PHE A 180 -18.06 -17.97 -6.76
CA PHE A 180 -17.75 -17.01 -7.82
C PHE A 180 -18.61 -15.75 -7.63
N THR A 181 -18.40 -14.99 -6.56
CA THR A 181 -18.83 -13.58 -6.57
C THR A 181 -17.74 -12.80 -7.31
N ALA A 182 -18.14 -12.05 -8.34
CA ALA A 182 -17.28 -11.31 -9.24
C ALA A 182 -16.26 -10.37 -8.54
N SER A 183 -16.43 -10.09 -7.24
CA SER A 183 -15.46 -9.36 -6.42
C SER A 183 -14.22 -10.16 -6.01
N PHE A 184 -14.22 -11.49 -6.08
CA PHE A 184 -13.03 -12.34 -5.80
C PHE A 184 -12.16 -12.57 -7.05
N ALA A 185 -12.69 -12.24 -8.24
CA ALA A 185 -11.97 -12.45 -9.50
C ALA A 185 -10.83 -11.44 -9.73
N GLU A 186 -10.79 -10.34 -8.97
CA GLU A 186 -9.71 -9.36 -9.02
C GLU A 186 -8.61 -9.71 -8.02
N LYS A 187 -7.76 -10.69 -8.35
CA LYS A 187 -6.35 -10.81 -7.95
C LYS A 187 -5.97 -10.32 -6.54
N ASP A 188 -6.76 -10.60 -5.50
CA ASP A 188 -6.29 -10.35 -4.15
C ASP A 188 -5.15 -11.34 -3.90
N LYS A 189 -3.94 -10.80 -3.70
CA LYS A 189 -2.81 -11.61 -3.24
C LYS A 189 -3.14 -12.13 -1.85
N TRP A 190 -2.63 -13.31 -1.52
CA TRP A 190 -2.94 -13.98 -0.26
C TRP A 190 -1.73 -13.96 0.67
N GLN A 191 -2.00 -14.02 1.97
CA GLN A 191 -1.00 -14.11 3.02
C GLN A 191 -1.33 -15.25 3.97
N LEU A 192 -0.30 -15.88 4.54
CA LEU A 192 -0.47 -16.94 5.52
C LEU A 192 -0.85 -16.36 6.89
N SER A 193 -1.82 -16.98 7.55
CA SER A 193 -2.22 -16.63 8.91
C SER A 193 -2.35 -17.86 9.81
N PHE A 194 -1.98 -17.68 11.08
CA PHE A 194 -2.10 -18.70 12.14
C PHE A 194 -3.05 -18.29 13.28
N LYS A 195 -3.55 -17.05 13.32
CA LYS A 195 -4.26 -16.49 14.51
C LYS A 195 -5.73 -16.86 14.61
N VAL A 196 -6.43 -16.98 13.49
CA VAL A 196 -7.90 -16.87 13.49
C VAL A 196 -8.58 -18.24 13.62
N HIS A 197 -7.88 -19.33 13.29
CA HIS A 197 -8.53 -20.61 13.01
C HIS A 197 -7.84 -21.86 13.58
N ASP A 198 -6.86 -21.70 14.49
CA ASP A 198 -6.02 -22.81 15.03
C ASP A 198 -5.25 -23.64 13.99
N GLU A 199 -5.50 -23.44 12.69
CA GLU A 199 -4.91 -24.06 11.51
C GLU A 199 -4.32 -23.01 10.55
N PRO A 200 -3.26 -23.34 9.79
CA PRO A 200 -2.69 -22.45 8.78
C PRO A 200 -3.67 -22.24 7.64
N CYS A 201 -4.01 -20.98 7.39
CA CYS A 201 -4.93 -20.59 6.33
C CYS A 201 -4.39 -19.39 5.56
N LEU A 202 -4.86 -19.24 4.32
CA LEU A 202 -4.59 -18.08 3.50
C LEU A 202 -5.72 -17.07 3.65
N ILE A 203 -5.36 -15.84 3.97
CA ILE A 203 -6.28 -14.70 4.07
C ILE A 203 -5.94 -13.65 3.02
N ALA A 204 -6.95 -12.90 2.58
CA ALA A 204 -6.75 -11.83 1.61
C ALA A 204 -5.77 -10.78 2.14
N LEU A 205 -4.82 -10.35 1.31
CA LEU A 205 -3.84 -9.34 1.67
C LEU A 205 -4.52 -7.96 1.73
N LYS A 206 -4.49 -7.36 2.93
CA LYS A 206 -4.99 -6.01 3.17
C LYS A 206 -3.88 -4.99 2.96
N ALA A 207 -4.09 -4.04 2.04
CA ALA A 207 -3.09 -3.00 1.74
C ALA A 207 -2.95 -1.95 2.84
N GLU A 208 -4.01 -1.71 3.63
CA GLU A 208 -4.11 -0.59 4.58
C GLU A 208 -3.58 -0.92 5.98
N GLU A 209 -3.21 -2.17 6.25
CA GLU A 209 -2.70 -2.57 7.55
C GLU A 209 -1.17 -2.62 7.55
N ASP A 210 -0.53 -1.98 8.54
CA ASP A 210 0.87 -2.23 8.94
C ASP A 210 1.13 -3.67 9.44
N SER A 211 0.14 -4.55 9.22
CA SER A 211 0.15 -5.97 9.53
C SER A 211 1.39 -6.67 8.99
N ASN A 212 1.73 -7.77 9.66
CA ASN A 212 2.82 -8.60 9.21
C ASN A 212 2.38 -9.42 8.00
N TYR A 213 2.82 -9.00 6.81
CA TYR A 213 2.66 -9.80 5.62
C TYR A 213 3.63 -10.99 5.67
N ILE A 214 3.08 -12.16 6.00
CA ILE A 214 3.78 -13.45 5.96
C ILE A 214 3.62 -14.02 4.55
N ALA A 215 4.70 -13.99 3.78
CA ALA A 215 4.74 -14.64 2.48
C ALA A 215 4.76 -16.17 2.68
N PHE A 216 4.09 -16.91 1.79
CA PHE A 216 4.13 -18.37 1.77
C PHE A 216 4.45 -18.86 0.37
N SER A 217 5.45 -19.74 0.27
CA SER A 217 5.97 -20.25 -0.98
C SER A 217 6.32 -21.74 -0.84
N ILE A 218 6.15 -22.51 -1.91
CA ILE A 218 6.52 -23.92 -1.94
C ILE A 218 7.53 -24.11 -3.09
N TYR A 219 8.63 -24.78 -2.78
CA TYR A 219 9.69 -25.09 -3.72
C TYR A 219 9.93 -26.59 -3.78
N GLY A 220 10.39 -27.04 -4.94
CA GLY A 220 10.71 -28.43 -5.21
C GLY A 220 12.16 -28.60 -5.64
N LEU A 221 12.82 -29.63 -5.12
CA LEU A 221 14.10 -30.12 -5.62
C LEU A 221 13.89 -31.54 -6.17
N ALA A 222 13.77 -31.66 -7.50
CA ALA A 222 13.68 -32.96 -8.18
C ALA A 222 15.08 -33.42 -8.54
N ARG A 223 15.48 -34.57 -7.99
CA ARG A 223 16.86 -35.07 -8.10
C ARG A 223 17.10 -35.94 -9.34
N HIS A 224 16.06 -36.59 -9.87
CA HIS A 224 16.07 -37.50 -11.04
C HIS A 224 17.11 -38.64 -10.93
N ASP A 225 16.80 -39.82 -11.49
CA ASP A 225 17.75 -40.94 -11.67
C ASP A 225 18.58 -41.39 -10.44
N ILE A 226 18.02 -41.41 -9.23
CA ILE A 226 18.75 -41.83 -8.00
C ILE A 226 19.03 -43.36 -7.93
N THR A 227 18.51 -44.15 -8.85
CA THR A 227 18.37 -45.60 -8.69
C THR A 227 19.67 -46.43 -8.72
N THR A 228 20.85 -45.84 -8.95
CA THR A 228 22.13 -46.58 -8.97
C THR A 228 22.99 -46.29 -7.74
N GLU A 229 23.79 -47.25 -7.27
CA GLU A 229 24.67 -47.09 -6.09
C GLU A 229 25.65 -45.91 -6.25
N LYS A 230 26.16 -45.67 -7.46
CA LYS A 230 27.01 -44.51 -7.78
C LYS A 230 26.26 -43.17 -7.59
N ASN A 231 24.94 -43.16 -7.83
CA ASN A 231 24.13 -41.96 -7.68
C ASN A 231 23.76 -41.69 -6.21
N GLN A 232 23.85 -42.68 -5.31
CA GLN A 232 23.60 -42.47 -3.87
C GLN A 232 24.69 -41.63 -3.20
N GLU A 233 25.97 -41.87 -3.52
CA GLU A 233 27.09 -41.06 -3.03
C GLU A 233 26.98 -39.62 -3.55
N LEU A 234 26.62 -39.48 -4.83
CA LEU A 234 26.42 -38.19 -5.48
C LEU A 234 25.23 -37.42 -4.86
N ASN A 235 24.16 -38.11 -4.45
CA ASN A 235 23.07 -37.50 -3.70
C ASN A 235 23.47 -37.06 -2.30
N ALA A 236 24.30 -37.83 -1.60
CA ALA A 236 24.83 -37.40 -0.31
C ALA A 236 25.65 -36.11 -0.47
N GLN A 237 26.47 -36.02 -1.52
CA GLN A 237 27.22 -34.80 -1.86
C GLN A 237 26.30 -33.63 -2.25
N LEU A 238 25.21 -33.89 -2.98
CA LEU A 238 24.19 -32.88 -3.32
C LEU A 238 23.50 -32.33 -2.08
N GLU A 239 23.05 -33.21 -1.20
CA GLU A 239 22.40 -32.83 0.06
C GLU A 239 23.38 -32.07 0.96
N GLU A 240 24.63 -32.52 1.05
CA GLU A 240 25.68 -31.83 1.78
C GLU A 240 25.91 -30.41 1.23
N PHE A 241 26.04 -30.26 -0.08
CA PHE A 241 26.24 -28.97 -0.74
C PHE A 241 25.04 -28.03 -0.62
N LEU A 242 23.84 -28.52 -0.92
CA LEU A 242 22.64 -27.68 -0.96
C LEU A 242 22.09 -27.39 0.42
N LEU A 243 22.17 -28.32 1.37
CA LEU A 243 21.36 -28.27 2.60
C LEU A 243 22.17 -28.17 3.88
N PHE A 244 23.41 -28.66 3.92
CA PHE A 244 24.17 -28.76 5.17
C PHE A 244 25.40 -27.86 5.21
N GLY A 245 26.02 -27.57 4.06
CA GLY A 245 27.22 -26.75 3.95
C GLY A 245 28.47 -27.48 4.44
N LYS A 246 29.57 -27.44 3.67
CA LYS A 246 30.89 -27.93 4.09
C LYS A 246 32.03 -27.07 3.55
N ASP A 247 33.14 -27.08 4.30
CA ASP A 247 34.54 -26.64 4.11
C ASP A 247 34.91 -25.45 3.19
N ASN A 248 34.22 -25.20 2.07
CA ASN A 248 34.57 -24.11 1.13
C ASN A 248 33.59 -22.91 1.14
N LEU A 249 32.31 -23.14 1.44
CA LEU A 249 31.30 -22.07 1.54
C LEU A 249 31.05 -21.66 3.00
N GLY A 250 31.10 -22.62 3.93
CA GLY A 250 30.69 -22.39 5.33
C GLY A 250 29.19 -22.15 5.52
N TYR A 251 28.39 -22.31 4.45
CA TYR A 251 26.93 -22.21 4.46
C TYR A 251 26.27 -23.09 3.39
N SER A 252 24.98 -23.43 3.60
CA SER A 252 24.10 -24.10 2.65
C SER A 252 23.82 -23.21 1.44
N ALA A 253 24.15 -23.71 0.24
CA ALA A 253 23.94 -22.97 -1.01
C ALA A 253 22.46 -22.61 -1.22
N LEU A 254 21.55 -23.54 -0.94
CA LEU A 254 20.12 -23.31 -1.14
C LEU A 254 19.59 -22.25 -0.17
N MET A 255 19.96 -22.29 1.11
CA MET A 255 19.52 -21.30 2.09
C MET A 255 20.09 -19.91 1.80
N PHE A 256 21.32 -19.88 1.29
CA PHE A 256 21.96 -18.65 0.84
C PHE A 256 21.22 -17.99 -0.32
N LEU A 257 20.63 -18.78 -1.24
CA LEU A 257 19.86 -18.29 -2.38
C LEU A 257 18.39 -18.00 -2.05
N LEU A 258 17.75 -18.79 -1.19
CA LEU A 258 16.32 -18.67 -0.88
C LEU A 258 15.95 -17.38 -0.14
N ASN A 259 16.80 -16.88 0.76
CA ASN A 259 16.48 -15.70 1.56
C ASN A 259 16.18 -14.44 0.70
N PRO A 260 17.03 -14.07 -0.29
CA PRO A 260 16.70 -13.00 -1.25
C PRO A 260 15.40 -13.23 -2.02
N ILE A 261 15.09 -14.47 -2.42
CA ILE A 261 13.88 -14.83 -3.17
C ILE A 261 12.64 -14.63 -2.31
N MET A 262 12.62 -15.21 -1.10
CA MET A 262 11.53 -15.07 -0.14
C MET A 262 11.30 -13.60 0.25
N THR A 263 12.38 -12.83 0.40
CA THR A 263 12.30 -11.39 0.68
C THR A 263 11.72 -10.62 -0.50
N GLN A 264 12.07 -10.99 -1.74
CA GLN A 264 11.53 -10.37 -2.94
C GLN A 264 10.03 -10.61 -3.08
N HIS A 265 9.55 -11.86 -2.98
CA HIS A 265 8.12 -12.17 -3.03
C HIS A 265 7.34 -11.32 -2.02
N ARG A 266 7.87 -11.21 -0.79
CA ARG A 266 7.26 -10.41 0.26
C ARG A 266 7.14 -8.93 -0.12
N GLN A 267 8.25 -8.30 -0.50
CA GLN A 267 8.28 -6.86 -0.78
C GLN A 267 7.46 -6.51 -2.02
N TYR A 268 7.61 -7.29 -3.09
CA TYR A 268 6.87 -7.08 -4.33
C TYR A 268 5.36 -7.21 -4.13
N ASN A 269 4.89 -8.30 -3.50
CA ASN A 269 3.46 -8.55 -3.35
C ASN A 269 2.75 -7.49 -2.51
N LYS A 270 3.39 -6.99 -1.45
CA LYS A 270 2.84 -5.92 -0.61
C LYS A 270 2.60 -4.64 -1.41
N ILE A 271 3.61 -4.20 -2.15
CA ILE A 271 3.57 -2.92 -2.87
C ILE A 271 2.68 -3.01 -4.11
N ASP A 272 2.73 -4.12 -4.84
CA ASP A 272 1.87 -4.35 -5.99
C ASP A 272 0.38 -4.36 -5.62
N THR A 273 0.02 -4.97 -4.48
CA THR A 273 -1.37 -4.97 -3.99
C THR A 273 -1.84 -3.56 -3.62
N ALA A 274 -1.00 -2.78 -2.92
CA ALA A 274 -1.31 -1.40 -2.57
C ALA A 274 -1.45 -0.52 -3.83
N ALA A 275 -0.52 -0.66 -4.78
CA ALA A 275 -0.55 0.04 -6.05
C ALA A 275 -1.81 -0.29 -6.86
N HIS A 276 -2.18 -1.58 -6.95
CA HIS A 276 -3.38 -2.01 -7.68
C HIS A 276 -4.68 -1.46 -7.05
N LYS A 277 -4.80 -1.52 -5.73
CA LYS A 277 -5.97 -0.97 -5.01
C LYS A 277 -6.09 0.55 -5.21
N LEU A 278 -4.97 1.26 -5.15
CA LEU A 278 -4.92 2.69 -5.44
C LEU A 278 -5.28 2.98 -6.90
N ASP A 279 -4.73 2.22 -7.84
CA ASP A 279 -4.97 2.34 -9.28
C ASP A 279 -6.46 2.20 -9.62
N HIS A 280 -7.12 1.19 -9.03
CA HIS A 280 -8.55 0.95 -9.20
C HIS A 280 -9.39 2.07 -8.55
N HIS A 281 -9.03 2.50 -7.33
CA HIS A 281 -9.73 3.59 -6.65
C HIS A 281 -9.62 4.91 -7.43
N LEU A 282 -8.42 5.27 -7.90
CA LEU A 282 -8.20 6.45 -8.75
C LEU A 282 -8.97 6.36 -10.07
N ARG A 283 -9.05 5.19 -10.71
CA ARG A 283 -9.83 4.99 -11.93
C ARG A 283 -11.31 5.33 -11.71
N ARG A 284 -11.90 4.80 -10.64
CA ARG A 284 -13.30 5.05 -10.28
C ARG A 284 -13.55 6.51 -9.94
N VAL A 285 -12.66 7.14 -9.17
CA VAL A 285 -12.79 8.55 -8.79
C VAL A 285 -12.65 9.47 -10.01
N ASN A 286 -11.67 9.21 -10.89
CA ASN A 286 -11.52 9.97 -12.13
C ASN A 286 -12.73 9.79 -13.06
N ALA A 287 -13.30 8.59 -13.15
CA ALA A 287 -14.53 8.38 -13.91
C ALA A 287 -15.70 9.16 -13.31
N HIS A 288 -15.81 9.23 -11.99
CA HIS A 288 -16.85 10.00 -11.32
C HIS A 288 -16.73 11.51 -11.63
N TYR A 289 -15.60 12.13 -11.32
CA TYR A 289 -15.43 13.57 -11.49
C TYR A 289 -15.21 13.99 -12.95
N GLY A 290 -14.61 13.13 -13.77
CA GLY A 290 -14.41 13.40 -15.20
C GLY A 290 -15.72 13.48 -15.99
N ASN A 291 -16.78 12.81 -15.53
CA ASN A 291 -18.09 12.80 -16.19
C ASN A 291 -19.02 13.94 -15.76
N VAL A 292 -18.66 14.72 -14.73
CA VAL A 292 -19.47 15.87 -14.30
C VAL A 292 -19.33 17.00 -15.31
N SER A 293 -20.45 17.43 -15.87
CA SER A 293 -20.49 18.57 -16.80
C SER A 293 -20.27 19.89 -16.06
N ASP A 294 -19.79 20.92 -16.76
CA ASP A 294 -19.62 22.25 -16.14
C ASP A 294 -20.97 22.79 -15.62
N ALA A 295 -22.06 22.59 -16.35
CA ALA A 295 -23.39 23.01 -15.91
C ALA A 295 -23.81 22.35 -14.59
N GLU A 296 -23.60 21.05 -14.45
CA GLU A 296 -23.85 20.32 -13.20
C GLU A 296 -22.96 20.82 -12.06
N LEU A 297 -21.69 21.11 -12.36
CA LEU A 297 -20.73 21.64 -11.41
C LEU A 297 -21.17 22.99 -10.83
N TYR A 298 -21.67 23.90 -11.67
CA TYR A 298 -22.17 25.22 -11.23
C TYR A 298 -23.47 25.13 -10.42
N CYS A 299 -24.28 24.08 -10.62
CA CYS A 299 -25.50 23.85 -9.84
C CYS A 299 -25.22 23.31 -8.42
N LYS A 300 -24.02 22.79 -8.14
CA LYS A 300 -23.66 22.30 -6.80
C LYS A 300 -23.57 23.45 -5.79
N THR A 301 -23.94 23.17 -4.55
CA THR A 301 -23.77 24.15 -3.48
C THR A 301 -22.29 24.33 -3.16
N ARG A 302 -21.92 25.51 -2.65
CA ARG A 302 -20.54 25.78 -2.22
C ARG A 302 -20.02 24.76 -1.20
N GLU A 303 -20.87 24.33 -0.26
CA GLU A 303 -20.49 23.32 0.74
C GLU A 303 -20.18 21.97 0.09
N GLN A 304 -20.96 21.56 -0.92
CA GLN A 304 -20.71 20.33 -1.68
C GLN A 304 -19.41 20.42 -2.46
N LEU A 305 -19.17 21.54 -3.16
CA LEU A 305 -17.93 21.76 -3.90
C LEU A 305 -16.70 21.77 -2.98
N GLU A 306 -16.77 22.45 -1.83
CA GLU A 306 -15.67 22.48 -0.85
C GLU A 306 -15.40 21.09 -0.25
N HIS A 307 -16.45 20.28 -0.03
CA HIS A 307 -16.32 18.92 0.47
C HIS A 307 -15.68 17.99 -0.57
N GLU A 308 -16.20 17.94 -1.79
CA GLU A 308 -15.65 17.13 -2.89
C GLU A 308 -14.20 17.53 -3.20
N LEU A 309 -13.90 18.82 -3.18
CA LEU A 309 -12.52 19.32 -3.33
C LEU A 309 -11.60 18.82 -2.20
N HIS A 310 -12.09 18.79 -0.97
CA HIS A 310 -11.33 18.26 0.16
C HIS A 310 -11.07 16.76 0.02
N GLU A 311 -12.06 15.98 -0.44
CA GLU A 311 -11.92 14.55 -0.70
C GLU A 311 -10.88 14.28 -1.79
N MET A 312 -10.96 14.98 -2.94
CA MET A 312 -9.98 14.86 -4.01
C MET A 312 -8.55 15.20 -3.55
N LYS A 313 -8.39 16.28 -2.76
CA LYS A 313 -7.08 16.67 -2.20
C LYS A 313 -6.54 15.64 -1.20
N SER A 314 -7.40 15.09 -0.35
CA SER A 314 -7.05 14.01 0.57
C SER A 314 -6.55 12.78 -0.19
N LEU A 315 -7.25 12.43 -1.27
CA LEU A 315 -6.85 11.32 -2.14
C LEU A 315 -5.51 11.57 -2.82
N ILE A 316 -5.23 12.78 -3.33
CA ILE A 316 -3.91 13.12 -3.87
C ILE A 316 -2.80 12.91 -2.83
N SER A 317 -3.03 13.35 -1.58
CA SER A 317 -2.04 13.18 -0.52
C SER A 317 -1.77 11.70 -0.23
N ARG A 318 -2.82 10.88 -0.13
CA ARG A 318 -2.69 9.42 0.08
C ARG A 318 -1.99 8.75 -1.10
N ALA A 319 -2.40 9.09 -2.31
CA ALA A 319 -1.83 8.52 -3.52
C ALA A 319 -0.35 8.90 -3.70
N SER A 320 0.03 10.14 -3.37
CA SER A 320 1.42 10.59 -3.41
C SER A 320 2.30 9.85 -2.41
N TYR A 321 1.76 9.53 -1.23
CA TYR A 321 2.47 8.70 -0.24
C TYR A 321 2.73 7.29 -0.76
N GLU A 322 1.70 6.61 -1.30
CA GLU A 322 1.85 5.27 -1.87
C GLU A 322 2.75 5.26 -3.10
N LEU A 323 2.61 6.26 -3.98
CA LEU A 323 3.48 6.44 -5.13
C LEU A 323 4.94 6.61 -4.70
N GLY A 324 5.21 7.33 -3.61
CA GLY A 324 6.55 7.48 -3.05
C GLY A 324 7.18 6.18 -2.53
N ARG A 325 6.36 5.16 -2.21
CA ARG A 325 6.83 3.84 -1.76
C ARG A 325 7.26 2.94 -2.93
N ILE A 326 6.71 3.16 -4.13
CA ILE A 326 7.02 2.32 -5.30
C ILE A 326 8.51 2.43 -5.69
N PRO A 327 9.13 3.62 -5.81
CA PRO A 327 10.56 3.74 -6.08
C PRO A 327 11.43 3.07 -5.02
N GLN A 328 11.07 3.16 -3.73
CA GLN A 328 11.80 2.50 -2.64
C GLN A 328 11.73 0.97 -2.77
N ALA A 329 10.57 0.44 -3.17
CA ALA A 329 10.38 -0.97 -3.42
C ALA A 329 11.20 -1.43 -4.63
N ILE A 330 11.18 -0.68 -5.73
CA ILE A 330 11.99 -0.95 -6.93
C ILE A 330 13.48 -0.99 -6.57
N GLU A 331 13.97 -0.01 -5.80
CA GLU A 331 15.37 0.02 -5.36
C GLU A 331 15.72 -1.18 -4.47
N THR A 332 14.81 -1.55 -3.55
CA THR A 332 14.97 -2.74 -2.72
C THR A 332 15.05 -4.02 -3.56
N LEU A 333 14.23 -4.12 -4.62
CA LEU A 333 14.29 -5.23 -5.57
C LEU A 333 15.60 -5.25 -6.35
N HIS A 334 16.11 -4.10 -6.79
CA HIS A 334 17.43 -4.00 -7.44
C HIS A 334 18.56 -4.45 -6.51
N ILE A 335 18.55 -4.00 -5.25
CA ILE A 335 19.54 -4.40 -4.24
C ILE A 335 19.48 -5.91 -4.02
N ASN A 336 18.29 -6.48 -3.81
CA ASN A 336 18.14 -7.92 -3.58
C ASN A 336 18.51 -8.76 -4.80
N ARG A 337 18.21 -8.27 -6.02
CA ARG A 337 18.65 -8.89 -7.28
C ARG A 337 20.18 -8.92 -7.38
N ARG A 338 20.85 -7.81 -7.07
CA ARG A 338 22.32 -7.75 -7.06
C ARG A 338 22.90 -8.70 -6.02
N ILE A 339 22.35 -8.70 -4.80
CA ILE A 339 22.76 -9.64 -3.75
C ILE A 339 22.60 -11.08 -4.25
N LEU A 340 21.45 -11.44 -4.83
CA LEU A 340 21.25 -12.79 -5.35
C LEU A 340 22.26 -13.17 -6.43
N LEU A 341 22.58 -12.25 -7.34
CA LEU A 341 23.59 -12.45 -8.38
C LEU A 341 25.01 -12.62 -7.81
N GLU A 342 25.39 -11.80 -6.84
CA GLU A 342 26.67 -11.96 -6.12
C GLU A 342 26.72 -13.32 -5.41
N ARG A 343 25.62 -13.73 -4.78
CA ARG A 343 25.51 -15.02 -4.09
C ARG A 343 25.62 -16.20 -5.04
N LEU A 344 24.96 -16.14 -6.19
CA LEU A 344 25.09 -17.14 -7.25
C LEU A 344 26.54 -17.24 -7.74
N HIS A 345 27.21 -16.11 -7.93
CA HIS A 345 28.62 -16.11 -8.33
C HIS A 345 29.52 -16.76 -7.27
N ILE A 346 29.31 -16.47 -5.99
CA ILE A 346 30.05 -17.10 -4.90
C ILE A 346 29.78 -18.61 -4.86
N VAL A 347 28.50 -19.01 -4.90
CA VAL A 347 28.12 -20.43 -4.92
C VAL A 347 28.74 -21.15 -6.10
N ASN A 348 28.73 -20.56 -7.29
CA ASN A 348 29.33 -21.14 -8.48
C ASN A 348 30.86 -21.22 -8.36
N LYS A 349 31.53 -20.16 -7.89
CA LYS A 349 32.99 -20.13 -7.73
C LYS A 349 33.48 -21.16 -6.73
N HIS A 350 32.78 -21.32 -5.61
CA HIS A 350 33.18 -22.23 -4.53
C HIS A 350 32.60 -23.64 -4.69
N GLY A 351 31.59 -23.82 -5.54
CA GLY A 351 30.96 -25.11 -5.87
C GLY A 351 31.40 -25.70 -7.20
N ALA A 352 32.15 -24.96 -8.04
CA ALA A 352 32.50 -25.33 -9.42
C ALA A 352 33.10 -26.72 -9.58
N ASP A 353 33.85 -27.19 -8.58
CA ASP A 353 34.52 -28.50 -8.62
C ASP A 353 33.58 -29.67 -8.31
N VAL A 354 32.37 -29.40 -7.80
CA VAL A 354 31.42 -30.43 -7.35
C VAL A 354 30.09 -30.32 -8.10
N TRP A 355 29.46 -29.15 -8.07
CA TRP A 355 28.16 -28.89 -8.67
C TRP A 355 28.21 -27.62 -9.50
N ARG A 356 27.83 -27.75 -10.77
CA ARG A 356 27.67 -26.63 -11.68
C ARG A 356 26.19 -26.26 -11.74
N PHE A 357 25.88 -25.04 -11.34
CA PHE A 357 24.56 -24.48 -11.60
C PHE A 357 24.51 -24.08 -13.08
N ASP A 358 23.48 -24.51 -13.80
CA ASP A 358 23.15 -23.97 -15.11
C ASP A 358 22.32 -22.70 -14.92
N TRP A 359 23.01 -21.65 -14.46
CA TRP A 359 22.49 -20.28 -14.32
C TRP A 359 23.31 -19.28 -15.12
N GLN A 360 24.44 -19.72 -15.68
CA GLN A 360 25.46 -18.85 -16.24
C GLN A 360 25.20 -18.54 -17.71
N TRP A 361 25.03 -17.25 -17.98
CA TRP A 361 25.54 -16.61 -19.18
C TRP A 361 27.08 -16.73 -19.22
N GLU A 362 27.64 -16.80 -20.41
CA GLU A 362 29.06 -16.52 -20.68
C GLU A 362 29.44 -15.15 -20.09
N ASP A 363 30.66 -15.02 -19.55
CA ASP A 363 31.19 -13.89 -18.74
C ASP A 363 31.01 -12.47 -19.35
N GLU A 364 30.56 -12.34 -20.60
CA GLU A 364 30.28 -11.08 -21.28
C GLU A 364 29.06 -10.31 -20.69
N ALA A 365 28.07 -10.98 -20.08
CA ALA A 365 26.92 -10.28 -19.46
C ALA A 365 27.27 -9.55 -18.18
N LEU A 366 28.19 -10.09 -17.37
CA LEU A 366 28.54 -9.48 -16.09
C LEU A 366 29.23 -8.13 -16.34
N THR A 367 30.08 -8.11 -17.38
CA THR A 367 30.76 -6.92 -17.91
C THR A 367 29.75 -5.95 -18.53
N ALA A 368 28.75 -6.46 -19.27
CA ALA A 368 27.67 -5.65 -19.83
C ALA A 368 26.71 -5.08 -18.77
N LEU A 369 26.41 -5.81 -17.69
CA LEU A 369 25.52 -5.38 -16.60
C LEU A 369 26.18 -4.36 -15.68
N GLN A 370 27.49 -4.46 -15.43
CA GLN A 370 28.25 -3.40 -14.76
C GLN A 370 28.35 -2.12 -15.61
N GLN A 371 28.37 -2.26 -16.94
CA GLN A 371 28.36 -1.11 -17.86
C GLN A 371 26.94 -0.56 -18.15
N GLN A 372 25.88 -1.36 -18.02
CA GLN A 372 24.48 -0.97 -18.29
C GLN A 372 23.76 -0.27 -17.13
N GLN A 373 24.42 0.02 -16.01
CA GLN A 373 23.83 0.89 -14.98
C GLN A 373 23.53 2.33 -15.47
N PHE A 374 23.87 2.68 -16.72
CA PHE A 374 23.67 4.02 -17.29
C PHE A 374 23.01 4.09 -18.68
N SER A 375 22.34 3.04 -19.19
CA SER A 375 21.67 3.16 -20.50
C SER A 375 20.39 2.33 -20.61
N ASP A 376 19.33 2.98 -21.10
CA ASP A 376 17.94 2.48 -21.31
C ASP A 376 17.79 1.36 -22.37
N GLY A 377 18.77 0.47 -22.49
CA GLY A 377 18.71 -0.67 -23.40
C GLY A 377 17.99 -1.86 -22.77
N LYS A 378 16.75 -2.15 -23.20
CA LYS A 378 16.04 -3.39 -22.83
C LYS A 378 16.90 -4.61 -23.22
N PRO A 379 17.31 -5.48 -22.27
CA PRO A 379 17.98 -6.72 -22.63
C PRO A 379 16.97 -7.67 -23.30
N THR A 380 17.35 -8.25 -24.44
CA THR A 380 16.54 -9.21 -25.21
C THR A 380 16.08 -10.40 -24.36
N ALA A 381 14.81 -10.80 -24.53
CA ALA A 381 14.06 -11.65 -23.60
C ALA A 381 14.34 -13.16 -23.68
N SER A 382 15.31 -13.63 -24.48
CA SER A 382 15.45 -15.06 -24.80
C SER A 382 16.56 -15.81 -24.03
N ALA A 383 17.29 -15.19 -23.09
CA ALA A 383 18.45 -15.83 -22.47
C ALA A 383 18.72 -15.38 -21.02
N ARG A 384 17.69 -15.26 -20.18
CA ARG A 384 17.86 -14.89 -18.76
C ARG A 384 17.44 -16.04 -17.83
N PRO A 385 18.20 -16.36 -16.76
CA PRO A 385 17.79 -17.36 -15.77
C PRO A 385 16.43 -17.02 -15.18
N LEU A 386 15.54 -18.01 -15.12
CA LEU A 386 14.17 -17.85 -14.60
C LEU A 386 14.17 -17.29 -13.16
N LEU A 387 15.17 -17.67 -12.36
CA LEU A 387 15.37 -17.15 -11.01
C LEU A 387 15.52 -15.61 -10.94
N LEU A 388 16.24 -14.99 -11.88
CA LEU A 388 16.42 -13.53 -11.91
C LEU A 388 15.26 -12.82 -12.62
N ASN A 389 14.57 -13.51 -13.54
CA ASN A 389 13.42 -12.96 -14.27
C ASN A 389 12.28 -12.53 -13.36
N GLN A 390 12.10 -13.19 -12.22
CA GLN A 390 11.08 -12.81 -11.23
C GLN A 390 11.32 -11.39 -10.67
N PHE A 391 12.58 -11.01 -10.47
CA PHE A 391 12.93 -9.65 -10.04
C PHE A 391 12.67 -8.64 -11.15
N ASP A 392 13.11 -8.93 -12.36
CA ASP A 392 12.97 -8.04 -13.51
C ASP A 392 11.49 -7.81 -13.86
N TYR A 393 10.69 -8.87 -13.88
CA TYR A 393 9.23 -8.79 -14.05
C TYR A 393 8.60 -7.96 -12.93
N GLY A 394 8.97 -8.20 -11.67
CA GLY A 394 8.46 -7.44 -10.54
C GLY A 394 8.79 -5.95 -10.66
N ILE A 395 10.02 -5.60 -11.04
CA ILE A 395 10.46 -4.22 -11.26
C ILE A 395 9.69 -3.57 -12.41
N GLU A 396 9.59 -4.23 -13.56
CA GLU A 396 8.87 -3.70 -14.73
C GLU A 396 7.39 -3.48 -14.41
N ASN A 397 6.75 -4.44 -13.75
CA ASN A 397 5.36 -4.30 -13.34
C ASN A 397 5.16 -3.13 -12.36
N LEU A 398 6.04 -2.95 -11.37
CA LEU A 398 5.97 -1.81 -10.45
C LEU A 398 6.19 -0.47 -11.17
N ARG A 399 7.10 -0.39 -12.14
CA ARG A 399 7.29 0.81 -12.99
C ARG A 399 6.04 1.14 -13.80
N ASN A 400 5.40 0.12 -14.37
CA ASN A 400 4.14 0.31 -15.10
C ASN A 400 3.03 0.82 -14.15
N GLN A 401 2.90 0.24 -12.96
CA GLN A 401 1.95 0.73 -11.95
C GLN A 401 2.22 2.19 -11.56
N GLN A 402 3.49 2.56 -11.36
CA GLN A 402 3.89 3.94 -11.08
C GLN A 402 3.37 4.89 -12.17
N GLN A 403 3.63 4.57 -13.45
CA GLN A 403 3.19 5.39 -14.59
C GLN A 403 1.66 5.50 -14.67
N TYR A 404 0.93 4.40 -14.47
CA TYR A 404 -0.54 4.43 -14.49
C TYR A 404 -1.13 5.29 -13.36
N ILE A 405 -0.57 5.19 -12.16
CA ILE A 405 -0.99 6.00 -11.01
C ILE A 405 -0.67 7.48 -11.25
N GLU A 406 0.52 7.82 -11.75
CA GLU A 406 0.92 9.19 -12.10
C GLU A 406 -0.01 9.81 -13.15
N GLY A 407 -0.32 9.07 -14.21
CA GLY A 407 -1.26 9.52 -15.24
C GLY A 407 -2.65 9.79 -14.65
N LYS A 408 -3.16 8.89 -13.80
CA LYS A 408 -4.45 9.08 -13.13
C LYS A 408 -4.45 10.25 -12.14
N LEU A 409 -3.36 10.48 -11.42
CA LEU A 409 -3.24 11.65 -10.56
C LEU A 409 -3.26 12.96 -11.34
N THR A 410 -2.69 12.96 -12.55
CA THR A 410 -2.76 14.12 -13.44
C THR A 410 -4.20 14.44 -13.84
N HIS A 411 -5.01 13.44 -14.17
CA HIS A 411 -6.45 13.63 -14.42
C HIS A 411 -7.22 14.14 -13.20
N LEU A 412 -6.91 13.63 -12.01
CA LEU A 412 -7.54 14.09 -10.77
C LEU A 412 -7.18 15.55 -10.46
N ARG A 413 -5.94 15.97 -10.71
CA ARG A 413 -5.50 17.37 -10.58
C ARG A 413 -6.27 18.29 -11.54
N GLY A 414 -6.48 17.88 -12.79
CA GLY A 414 -7.34 18.63 -13.71
C GLY A 414 -8.79 18.75 -13.23
N SER A 415 -9.33 17.72 -12.57
CA SER A 415 -10.65 17.79 -11.94
C SER A 415 -10.68 18.76 -10.76
N ILE A 416 -9.63 18.75 -9.91
CA ILE A 416 -9.48 19.71 -8.81
C ILE A 416 -9.48 21.15 -9.32
N GLU A 417 -8.73 21.45 -10.38
CA GLU A 417 -8.68 22.79 -10.98
C GLU A 417 -10.06 23.23 -11.46
N ARG A 418 -10.83 22.36 -12.12
CA ARG A 418 -12.21 22.64 -12.52
C ARG A 418 -13.11 22.97 -11.32
N TRP A 419 -13.01 22.21 -10.22
CA TRP A 419 -13.78 22.46 -9.00
C TRP A 419 -13.37 23.77 -8.32
N GLU A 420 -12.08 24.09 -8.30
CA GLU A 420 -11.57 25.35 -7.75
C GLU A 420 -12.08 26.55 -8.54
N LEU A 421 -12.07 26.47 -9.88
CA LEU A 421 -12.62 27.51 -10.75
C LEU A 421 -14.12 27.71 -10.52
N ALA A 422 -14.91 26.63 -10.39
CA ALA A 422 -16.33 26.74 -10.10
C ALA A 422 -16.59 27.42 -8.73
N LEU A 423 -15.80 27.08 -7.71
CA LEU A 423 -15.85 27.74 -6.40
C LEU A 423 -15.48 29.22 -6.46
N GLU A 424 -14.48 29.58 -7.25
CA GLU A 424 -14.07 30.97 -7.46
C GLU A 424 -15.15 31.76 -8.18
N GLN A 425 -15.77 31.19 -9.21
CA GLN A 425 -16.87 31.84 -9.93
C GLN A 425 -18.09 32.06 -9.04
N GLN A 426 -18.49 31.07 -8.23
CA GLN A 426 -19.57 31.26 -7.25
C GLN A 426 -19.27 32.35 -6.22
N LYS A 427 -17.99 32.52 -5.83
CA LYS A 427 -17.58 33.63 -4.96
C LYS A 427 -17.70 34.96 -5.69
N LEU A 428 -17.24 35.04 -6.94
CA LEU A 428 -17.34 36.25 -7.76
C LEU A 428 -18.80 36.68 -7.95
N GLU A 429 -19.69 35.75 -8.32
CA GLU A 429 -21.12 36.05 -8.43
C GLU A 429 -21.74 36.55 -7.12
N LEU A 430 -21.32 35.99 -5.98
CA LEU A 430 -21.76 36.47 -4.67
C LEU A 430 -21.27 37.91 -4.41
N TYR A 431 -20.00 38.19 -4.74
CA TYR A 431 -19.44 39.53 -4.60
C TYR A 431 -20.12 40.55 -5.53
N GLU A 432 -20.45 40.16 -6.76
CA GLU A 432 -21.22 40.98 -7.69
C GLU A 432 -22.63 41.24 -7.17
N LYS A 433 -23.35 40.21 -6.70
CA LYS A 433 -24.69 40.36 -6.09
C LYS A 433 -24.66 41.26 -4.85
N LEU A 434 -23.65 41.11 -3.99
CA LEU A 434 -23.42 42.01 -2.84
C LEU A 434 -23.09 43.43 -3.30
N GLY A 435 -22.31 43.58 -4.38
CA GLY A 435 -22.01 44.85 -5.01
C GLY A 435 -23.27 45.53 -5.53
N HIS A 436 -24.12 44.83 -6.27
CA HIS A 436 -25.40 45.34 -6.75
C HIS A 436 -26.34 45.72 -5.60
N LEU A 437 -26.38 44.91 -4.54
CA LEU A 437 -27.12 45.25 -3.32
C LEU A 437 -26.60 46.55 -2.70
N GLY A 438 -25.27 46.71 -2.61
CA GLY A 438 -24.63 47.94 -2.13
C GLY A 438 -24.99 49.16 -2.99
N HIS A 439 -24.93 49.04 -4.32
CA HIS A 439 -25.34 50.09 -5.24
C HIS A 439 -26.83 50.42 -5.09
N GLY A 440 -27.69 49.41 -4.93
CA GLY A 440 -29.12 49.61 -4.67
C GLY A 440 -29.38 50.38 -3.38
N ILE A 441 -28.65 50.07 -2.31
CA ILE A 441 -28.72 50.80 -1.03
C ILE A 441 -28.28 52.26 -1.23
N ILE A 442 -27.14 52.50 -1.90
CA ILE A 442 -26.65 53.87 -2.17
C ILE A 442 -27.67 54.67 -2.99
N PHE A 443 -28.25 54.06 -4.02
CA PHE A 443 -29.26 54.68 -4.86
C PHE A 443 -30.52 55.06 -4.06
N LEU A 444 -31.00 54.17 -3.19
CA LEU A 444 -32.12 54.46 -2.29
C LEU A 444 -31.83 55.61 -1.32
N VAL A 445 -30.60 55.69 -0.78
CA VAL A 445 -30.17 56.79 0.07
C VAL A 445 -30.13 58.11 -0.71
N ALA A 446 -29.55 58.12 -1.92
CA ALA A 446 -29.49 59.31 -2.76
C ALA A 446 -30.88 59.82 -3.17
N LEU A 447 -31.82 58.91 -3.48
CA LEU A 447 -33.21 59.28 -3.76
C LEU A 447 -33.91 59.86 -2.52
N ALA A 448 -33.67 59.30 -1.33
CA ALA A 448 -34.22 59.83 -0.09
C ALA A 448 -33.69 61.24 0.22
N GLU A 449 -32.40 61.50 0.00
CA GLU A 449 -31.82 62.84 0.16
C GLU A 449 -32.32 63.83 -0.89
N MET A 450 -32.41 63.44 -2.17
CA MET A 450 -33.00 64.29 -3.22
C MET A 450 -34.46 64.61 -2.94
N GLY A 451 -35.25 63.64 -2.48
CA GLY A 451 -36.63 63.85 -2.03
C GLY A 451 -36.67 64.91 -0.92
N HIS A 452 -35.76 64.84 0.06
CA HIS A 452 -35.69 65.81 1.15
C HIS A 452 -35.29 67.22 0.69
N VAL A 453 -34.40 67.33 -0.31
CA VAL A 453 -33.99 68.61 -0.91
C VAL A 453 -35.12 69.21 -1.76
N LEU A 454 -35.82 68.41 -2.55
CA LEU A 454 -36.98 68.83 -3.35
C LEU A 454 -38.16 69.25 -2.46
N HIS A 455 -38.42 68.53 -1.37
CA HIS A 455 -39.45 68.88 -0.39
C HIS A 455 -39.09 70.15 0.40
N GLY A 456 -37.79 70.41 0.61
CA GLY A 456 -37.27 71.68 1.14
C GLY A 456 -37.40 72.85 0.17
N ALA A 457 -37.16 72.63 -1.13
CA ALA A 457 -37.36 73.63 -2.17
C ALA A 457 -38.84 73.96 -2.41
N ALA A 458 -39.73 72.97 -2.33
CA ALA A 458 -41.19 73.16 -2.44
C ALA A 458 -41.78 73.96 -1.27
N LYS A 459 -41.21 73.85 -0.05
CA LYS A 459 -41.59 74.69 1.10
C LYS A 459 -40.95 76.09 1.08
N GLY A 460 -39.95 76.32 0.24
CA GLY A 460 -39.30 77.63 0.05
C GLY A 460 -39.93 78.49 -1.06
N SER A 461 -40.79 77.92 -1.91
CA SER A 461 -41.43 78.63 -3.02
C SER A 461 -42.90 78.96 -2.68
N HIS A 462 -43.10 80.00 -1.87
CA HIS A 462 -44.33 80.76 -1.93
C HIS A 462 -44.20 81.81 -3.04
N GLY A 463 -44.80 81.50 -4.20
CA GLY A 463 -45.16 82.50 -5.21
C GLY A 463 -44.65 82.23 -6.61
N ALA A 464 -45.36 81.39 -7.36
CA ALA A 464 -45.66 81.62 -8.78
C ALA A 464 -46.67 80.56 -9.27
N GLU A 465 -47.88 81.01 -9.53
CA GLU A 465 -48.83 80.32 -10.42
C GLU A 465 -48.18 80.19 -11.81
N VAL A 466 -48.07 78.95 -12.32
CA VAL A 466 -47.84 78.69 -13.74
C VAL A 466 -48.91 77.71 -14.20
N THR A 467 -49.82 78.24 -15.00
CA THR A 467 -50.83 77.50 -15.75
C THR A 467 -50.21 76.83 -16.98
N ASP A 468 -50.58 75.56 -17.14
CA ASP A 468 -50.92 74.84 -18.37
C ASP A 468 -49.91 74.71 -19.54
N GLY A 469 -49.76 73.46 -20.01
CA GLY A 469 -49.24 73.13 -21.35
C GLY A 469 -48.00 72.23 -21.45
N GLY A 470 -48.22 70.91 -21.55
CA GLY A 470 -47.42 70.05 -22.45
C GLY A 470 -46.28 69.19 -21.85
N HIS A 471 -46.42 67.87 -22.10
CA HIS A 471 -45.40 66.80 -22.04
C HIS A 471 -45.06 66.17 -20.67
N HIS A 472 -45.94 65.24 -20.28
CA HIS A 472 -45.78 64.27 -19.19
C HIS A 472 -44.80 63.13 -19.52
N TRP A 473 -43.49 63.40 -19.61
CA TRP A 473 -42.47 62.33 -19.55
C TRP A 473 -41.94 62.11 -18.12
N TYR A 474 -42.16 63.08 -17.23
CA TYR A 474 -41.76 63.03 -15.83
C TYR A 474 -42.91 62.65 -14.89
N GLN A 475 -44.13 62.43 -15.42
CA GLN A 475 -45.28 62.01 -14.61
C GLN A 475 -45.07 60.68 -13.88
N PRO A 476 -44.46 59.64 -14.49
CA PRO A 476 -44.12 58.42 -13.75
C PRO A 476 -43.07 58.67 -12.65
N ALA A 477 -42.18 59.65 -12.84
CA ALA A 477 -41.20 60.04 -11.82
C ALA A 477 -41.85 60.84 -10.69
N LEU A 478 -42.85 61.68 -10.99
CA LEU A 478 -43.68 62.39 -10.02
C LEU A 478 -44.61 61.45 -9.25
N ASP A 479 -45.21 60.47 -9.91
CA ASP A 479 -46.04 59.44 -9.29
C ASP A 479 -45.18 58.51 -8.41
N LEU A 480 -43.96 58.19 -8.84
CA LEU A 480 -42.98 57.47 -8.03
C LEU A 480 -42.54 58.33 -6.84
N LEU A 481 -42.25 59.63 -7.02
CA LEU A 481 -41.93 60.55 -5.93
C LEU A 481 -43.09 60.71 -4.95
N HIS A 482 -44.32 60.84 -5.42
CA HIS A 482 -45.52 60.88 -4.57
C HIS A 482 -45.78 59.55 -3.87
N TRP A 483 -45.47 58.42 -4.51
CA TRP A 483 -45.50 57.10 -3.86
C TRP A 483 -44.40 56.99 -2.78
N PHE A 484 -43.21 57.55 -3.01
CA PHE A 484 -42.16 57.66 -2.00
C PHE A 484 -42.58 58.59 -0.84
N ASP A 485 -43.27 59.69 -1.13
CA ASP A 485 -43.74 60.67 -0.13
C ASP A 485 -44.93 60.13 0.71
N SER A 486 -45.78 59.28 0.11
CA SER A 486 -46.93 58.65 0.78
C SER A 486 -46.60 57.29 1.43
N SER A 487 -45.46 56.70 1.11
CA SER A 487 -45.00 55.46 1.71
C SER A 487 -44.43 55.71 3.10
N THR A 488 -45.18 55.29 4.13
CA THR A 488 -44.73 55.32 5.54
C THR A 488 -43.37 54.65 5.74
N LEU A 489 -42.99 53.68 4.90
CA LEU A 489 -41.68 53.03 4.94
C LEU A 489 -40.53 53.97 4.57
N VAL A 490 -40.75 54.88 3.61
CA VAL A 490 -39.74 55.83 3.14
C VAL A 490 -39.55 56.95 4.16
N HIS A 491 -40.63 57.43 4.78
CA HIS A 491 -40.53 58.37 5.90
C HIS A 491 -39.83 57.76 7.11
N ILE A 492 -40.07 56.46 7.40
CA ILE A 492 -39.35 55.72 8.44
C ILE A 492 -37.87 55.56 8.05
N LEU A 493 -37.56 55.21 6.80
CA LEU A 493 -36.18 55.10 6.30
C LEU A 493 -35.44 56.44 6.33
N ALA A 494 -36.05 57.52 5.85
CA ALA A 494 -35.49 58.87 5.88
C ALA A 494 -35.30 59.37 7.32
N SER A 495 -36.25 59.09 8.23
CA SER A 495 -36.14 59.36 9.66
C SER A 495 -34.99 58.58 10.32
N ILE A 496 -34.79 57.32 9.92
CA ILE A 496 -33.67 56.48 10.38
C ILE A 496 -32.34 56.98 9.83
N LEU A 497 -32.29 57.45 8.59
CA LEU A 497 -31.09 57.99 7.92
C LEU A 497 -30.68 59.38 8.44
N GLN A 498 -31.64 60.24 8.80
CA GLN A 498 -31.36 61.58 9.34
C GLN A 498 -30.98 61.57 10.82
N SER A 499 -31.34 60.51 11.56
CA SER A 499 -30.91 60.34 12.94
C SER A 499 -29.59 59.56 12.96
N PRO A 500 -28.44 60.20 13.25
CA PRO A 500 -27.15 59.52 13.23
C PRO A 500 -27.10 58.33 14.21
N THR A 501 -27.92 58.34 15.27
CA THR A 501 -28.05 57.23 16.22
C THR A 501 -28.86 56.07 15.66
N LEU A 502 -29.99 56.33 14.97
CA LEU A 502 -30.77 55.27 14.33
C LEU A 502 -30.07 54.69 13.09
N PHE A 503 -29.35 55.51 12.34
CA PHE A 503 -28.50 55.05 11.25
C PHE A 503 -27.38 54.15 11.76
N LEU A 504 -26.68 54.55 12.84
CA LEU A 504 -25.69 53.68 13.50
C LEU A 504 -26.32 52.38 14.00
N LEU A 505 -27.55 52.44 14.52
CA LEU A 505 -28.27 51.26 15.03
C LEU A 505 -28.72 50.33 13.90
N LEU A 506 -29.15 50.87 12.75
CA LEU A 506 -29.47 50.11 11.54
C LEU A 506 -28.21 49.48 10.94
N VAL A 507 -27.13 50.26 10.81
CA VAL A 507 -25.81 49.77 10.37
C VAL A 507 -25.31 48.70 11.33
N LEU A 508 -25.47 48.87 12.65
CA LEU A 508 -25.16 47.85 13.64
C LEU A 508 -26.04 46.62 13.49
N ILE A 509 -27.35 46.74 13.25
CA ILE A 509 -28.26 45.60 13.04
C ILE A 509 -27.90 44.83 11.77
N ILE A 510 -27.57 45.52 10.67
CA ILE A 510 -27.17 44.91 9.39
C ILE A 510 -25.77 44.30 9.49
N LEU A 511 -24.85 44.96 10.17
CA LEU A 511 -23.49 44.46 10.40
C LEU A 511 -23.43 43.44 11.55
N PHE A 512 -24.44 43.33 12.41
CA PHE A 512 -24.47 42.37 13.52
C PHE A 512 -24.40 40.91 13.05
N PRO A 513 -25.18 40.44 12.05
CA PRO A 513 -25.03 39.08 11.53
C PRO A 513 -23.65 38.88 10.85
N VAL A 514 -23.13 39.89 10.16
CA VAL A 514 -21.79 39.84 9.52
C VAL A 514 -20.69 39.77 10.58
N GLY A 515 -20.76 40.61 11.61
CA GLY A 515 -19.85 40.63 12.76
C GLY A 515 -19.96 39.35 13.58
N LYS A 516 -21.15 38.78 13.76
CA LYS A 516 -21.36 37.49 14.44
C LYS A 516 -20.77 36.33 13.63
N ALA A 517 -20.92 36.34 12.31
CA ALA A 517 -20.30 35.34 11.42
C ALA A 517 -18.77 35.47 11.43
N TRP A 518 -18.25 36.69 11.32
CA TRP A 518 -16.81 36.97 11.36
C TRP A 518 -16.19 36.68 12.73
N TRP A 519 -16.91 36.96 13.81
CA TRP A 519 -16.51 36.61 15.18
C TRP A 519 -16.50 35.09 15.38
N ARG A 520 -17.52 34.36 14.92
CA ARG A 520 -17.54 32.88 14.93
C ARG A 520 -16.38 32.30 14.12
N PHE A 521 -16.10 32.84 12.93
CA PHE A 521 -14.97 32.43 12.09
C PHE A 521 -13.63 32.71 12.78
N SER A 522 -13.43 33.92 13.31
CA SER A 522 -12.21 34.34 14.02
C SER A 522 -12.00 33.55 15.31
N TYR A 523 -13.08 33.24 16.03
CA TYR A 523 -13.06 32.43 17.24
C TYR A 523 -12.69 30.98 16.93
N ARG A 524 -13.29 30.36 15.90
CA ARG A 524 -12.91 29.03 15.41
C ARG A 524 -11.45 28.99 14.96
N ARG A 525 -10.96 30.01 14.26
CA ARG A 525 -9.55 30.13 13.84
C ARG A 525 -8.59 30.28 15.04
N ARG A 526 -8.96 31.03 16.08
CA ARG A 526 -8.18 31.14 17.32
C ARG A 526 -8.18 29.83 18.11
N LEU A 527 -9.32 29.13 18.19
CA LEU A 527 -9.40 27.80 18.80
C LEU A 527 -8.54 26.77 18.07
N ALA A 528 -8.56 26.78 16.73
CA ALA A 528 -7.68 25.93 15.92
C ALA A 528 -6.20 26.24 16.17
N ARG A 529 -5.81 27.52 16.22
CA ARG A 529 -4.43 27.92 16.57
C ARG A 529 -4.03 27.52 18.00
N LYS A 530 -4.94 27.63 18.98
CA LYS A 530 -4.68 27.18 20.36
C LYS A 530 -4.52 25.66 20.44
N LYS A 531 -5.39 24.89 19.76
CA LYS A 531 -5.25 23.42 19.65
C LYS A 531 -3.94 23.03 18.97
N TYR A 532 -3.55 23.72 17.89
CA TYR A 532 -2.28 23.47 17.20
C TYR A 532 -1.06 23.77 18.09
N LYS A 533 -1.07 24.88 18.85
CA LYS A 533 -0.01 25.19 19.83
C LYS A 533 0.01 24.20 21.01
N ALA A 534 -1.13 23.72 21.48
CA ALA A 534 -1.23 22.71 22.54
C ALA A 534 -0.70 21.34 22.09
N LEU A 535 -0.92 20.98 20.82
CA LEU A 535 -0.36 19.76 20.21
C LEU A 535 1.15 19.87 19.98
N ARG A 536 1.68 21.08 19.73
CA ARG A 536 3.13 21.33 19.52
C ARG A 536 3.96 21.37 20.81
N HIS A 537 3.32 21.53 21.97
CA HIS A 537 3.99 21.62 23.28
C HIS A 537 3.63 20.48 24.23
N ARG A 538 3.10 19.35 23.72
CA ARG A 538 3.14 18.10 24.50
C ARG A 538 4.59 17.60 24.47
N PRO A 539 5.30 17.54 25.61
CA PRO A 539 6.52 16.75 25.68
C PRO A 539 6.15 15.28 25.43
N GLU A 540 6.98 14.60 24.65
CA GLU A 540 6.89 13.16 24.36
C GLU A 540 6.94 12.32 25.65
#